data_AF-A0A8T5ARC8-F1
#
_entry.id   AF-A0A8T5ARC8-F1
#
_cell.length_a   1.000
_cell.length_b   1.000
_cell.length_c   1.000
_cell.angle_alpha   90.00
_cell.angle_beta   90.00
_cell.angle_gamma   90.00
#
_symmetry.space_group_name_H-M   'P 1'
#
loop_
_entity.id
_entity.type
_entity.pdbx_description
1 polymer ?
#
loop_
_entity_poly.entity_id
_entity_poly.type
_entity_poly.pdbx_seq_one_letter_code
_entity_poly.pdbx_strand_id
1 'polypeptide(L)' 'MKETIEAFKAKYKRFLEGWDEDPSALKAEAEKLLAEVKAKGEQSFARELEEILIDLTLSIEETKCHCHMANRCRC' A
#
# COMPACT_ATOMS: atom_id res chain seq x y z
N MET A 1 10.32 -8.19 13.48
CA MET A 1 9.91 -6.81 13.09
C MET A 1 10.52 -6.47 11.74
N LYS A 2 11.85 -6.33 11.66
CA LYS A 2 12.55 -6.10 10.39
C LYS A 2 12.19 -7.15 9.33
N GLU A 3 12.25 -8.43 9.68
CA GLU A 3 11.89 -9.54 8.77
C GLU A 3 10.44 -9.45 8.24
N THR A 4 9.50 -9.05 9.11
CA THR A 4 8.07 -8.92 8.75
C THR A 4 7.85 -7.77 7.76
N ILE A 5 8.54 -6.65 7.96
CA ILE A 5 8.46 -5.48 7.07
C ILE A 5 9.15 -5.78 5.74
N GLU A 6 10.31 -6.44 5.75
CA GLU A 6 10.99 -6.83 4.52
C GLU A 6 10.16 -7.84 3.71
N ALA A 7 9.49 -8.78 4.36
CA ALA A 7 8.55 -9.69 3.70
C ALA A 7 7.36 -8.94 3.07
N PHE A 8 6.79 -7.96 3.78
CA PHE A 8 5.73 -7.12 3.24
C PHE A 8 6.21 -6.28 2.04
N LYS A 9 7.38 -5.64 2.15
CA LYS A 9 7.99 -4.89 1.04
C LYS A 9 8.20 -5.78 -0.20
N ALA A 10 8.58 -7.04 -0.01
CA ALA A 10 8.73 -7.98 -1.11
C ALA A 10 7.39 -8.29 -1.81
N LYS A 11 6.29 -8.43 -1.05
CA LYS A 11 4.93 -8.55 -1.62
C LYS A 11 4.51 -7.29 -2.36
N TYR A 12 4.60 -6.14 -1.70
CA TYR A 12 4.26 -4.86 -2.32
C TYR A 12 5.07 -4.59 -3.60
N LYS A 13 6.35 -4.98 -3.64
CA LYS A 13 7.14 -4.94 -4.87
C LYS A 13 6.56 -5.82 -5.98
N ARG A 14 6.13 -7.05 -5.68
CA ARG A 14 5.48 -7.93 -6.65
C ARG A 14 4.17 -7.33 -7.17
N PHE A 15 3.38 -6.73 -6.30
CA PHE A 15 2.20 -5.98 -6.70
C PHE A 15 2.53 -4.86 -7.69
N LEU A 16 3.56 -4.05 -7.43
CA LEU A 16 4.04 -3.04 -8.38
C LEU A 16 4.55 -3.63 -9.71
N GLU A 17 5.06 -4.86 -9.69
CA GLU A 17 5.46 -5.62 -10.88
C GLU A 17 4.24 -6.19 -11.65
N GLY A 18 3.01 -5.91 -11.22
CA GLY A 18 1.79 -6.33 -11.90
C GLY A 18 1.35 -7.77 -11.57
N TRP A 19 1.81 -8.32 -10.45
CA TRP A 19 1.30 -9.60 -9.95
C TRP A 19 -0.15 -9.45 -9.48
N ASP A 20 -0.91 -10.54 -9.57
CA ASP A 20 -2.30 -10.64 -9.12
C ASP A 20 -2.37 -10.65 -7.57
N GLU A 21 -1.92 -9.56 -6.95
CA GLU A 21 -2.12 -9.29 -5.53
C GLU A 21 -3.27 -8.30 -5.37
N ASP A 22 -4.17 -8.62 -4.45
CA ASP A 22 -5.30 -7.75 -4.15
C ASP A 22 -4.80 -6.50 -3.38
N PRO A 23 -4.98 -5.29 -3.94
CA PRO A 23 -4.48 -4.07 -3.30
C PRO A 23 -5.18 -3.78 -1.97
N SER A 24 -6.42 -4.24 -1.78
CA SER A 24 -7.15 -4.09 -0.51
C SER A 24 -6.55 -4.98 0.58
N ALA A 25 -6.15 -6.20 0.23
CA ALA A 25 -5.45 -7.10 1.13
C ALA A 25 -4.07 -6.56 1.53
N LEU A 26 -3.31 -6.03 0.57
CA LEU A 26 -2.02 -5.37 0.85
C LEU A 26 -2.19 -4.14 1.74
N LYS A 27 -3.23 -3.34 1.51
CA LYS A 27 -3.56 -2.19 2.35
C LYS A 27 -3.82 -2.63 3.79
N ALA A 28 -4.69 -3.61 4.00
CA ALA A 28 -5.00 -4.10 5.35
C ALA A 28 -3.77 -4.66 6.08
N GLU A 29 -2.89 -5.38 5.36
CA GLU A 29 -1.62 -5.88 5.91
C GLU A 29 -0.68 -4.72 6.29
N ALA A 30 -0.57 -3.71 5.44
CA ALA A 30 0.22 -2.50 5.70
C ALA A 30 -0.29 -1.70 6.90
N GLU A 31 -1.61 -1.51 7.05
CA GLU A 31 -2.22 -0.82 8.21
C GLU A 31 -1.92 -1.54 9.52
N LYS A 32 -2.02 -2.88 9.51
CA LYS A 32 -1.70 -3.71 10.67
C LYS A 32 -0.23 -3.57 11.06
N LEU A 33 0.68 -3.70 10.08
CA LEU A 33 2.11 -3.55 10.32
C LEU A 33 2.46 -2.16 10.82
N LEU A 34 1.84 -1.12 10.26
CA LEU A 34 2.05 0.25 10.68
C LEU A 34 1.67 0.45 12.16
N ALA A 35 0.54 -0.11 12.59
CA ALA A 35 0.12 -0.06 13.99
C ALA A 35 1.13 -0.75 14.92
N GLU A 36 1.63 -1.92 14.53
CA GLU A 36 2.66 -2.64 15.30
C GLU A 36 3.98 -1.85 15.36
N VAL A 37 4.41 -1.27 14.24
CA VAL A 37 5.64 -0.46 14.13
C VAL A 37 5.55 0.81 14.96
N LYS A 38 4.43 1.52 14.90
CA LYS A 38 4.15 2.69 15.76
C LYS A 38 4.15 2.30 17.23
N ALA A 39 3.56 1.17 17.59
CA ALA A 39 3.54 0.67 18.97
C ALA A 39 4.95 0.35 19.51
N LYS A 40 5.89 -0.03 18.64
CA LYS A 40 7.29 -0.28 19.02
C LYS A 40 8.19 0.97 18.93
N GLY A 41 7.67 2.11 18.48
CA GLY A 41 8.43 3.36 18.36
C GLY A 41 9.40 3.41 17.18
N GLU A 42 9.25 2.51 16.21
CA GLU A 42 10.16 2.36 15.06
C GLU A 42 9.77 3.35 13.93
N GLN A 43 10.04 4.64 14.13
CA GLN A 43 9.55 5.72 13.25
C GLN A 43 10.00 5.59 11.78
N SER A 44 11.22 5.12 11.52
CA SER A 44 11.73 4.94 10.15
C SER A 44 10.86 3.98 9.36
N PHE A 45 10.54 2.83 9.95
CA PHE A 45 9.67 1.84 9.35
C PHE A 45 8.22 2.29 9.25
N ALA A 46 7.75 3.10 10.21
CA ALA A 46 6.39 3.62 10.19
C ALA A 46 6.18 4.52 8.98
N ARG A 47 7.14 5.42 8.73
CA ARG A 47 7.12 6.31 7.59
C ARG A 47 7.10 5.55 6.27
N GLU A 48 7.94 4.53 6.12
CA GLU A 48 7.96 3.72 4.90
C GLU A 48 6.62 3.01 4.65
N LEU A 49 5.98 2.48 5.69
CA LEU A 49 4.67 1.84 5.58
C LEU A 49 3.55 2.84 5.28
N GLU A 50 3.64 4.08 5.80
CA GLU A 50 2.70 5.15 5.47
C GLU A 50 2.78 5.54 3.98
N GLU A 51 3.98 5.62 3.41
CA GLU A 51 4.16 5.89 1.98
C GLU A 51 3.53 4.78 1.12
N ILE A 52 3.74 3.51 1.48
CA ILE A 52 3.13 2.37 0.79
C ILE A 52 1.59 2.40 0.90
N LEU A 53 1.05 2.77 2.06
CA LEU A 53 -0.40 2.88 2.26
C LEU A 53 -1.05 3.96 1.43
N ILE A 54 -0.36 5.10 1.25
CA ILE A 54 -0.82 6.18 0.39
C ILE A 54 -0.87 5.68 -1.05
N ASP A 55 0.21 5.07 -1.53
CA ASP A 55 0.29 4.54 -2.90
C ASP A 55 -0.76 3.46 -3.18
N LEU A 56 -0.95 2.52 -2.26
CA LEU A 56 -2.01 1.50 -2.35
C LEU A 56 -3.40 2.13 -2.35
N THR A 57 -3.63 3.17 -1.54
CA THR A 57 -4.93 3.86 -1.50
C THR A 57 -5.19 4.57 -2.82
N LEU A 58 -4.20 5.27 -3.38
CA LEU A 58 -4.30 5.88 -4.71
C LEU A 58 -4.56 4.84 -5.80
N SER A 59 -3.87 3.69 -5.76
CA SER A 59 -4.08 2.58 -6.71
C SER A 59 -5.50 2.00 -6.64
N ILE A 60 -6.08 1.88 -5.44
CA ILE A 60 -7.47 1.45 -5.22
C ILE A 60 -8.48 2.51 -5.71
N GLU A 61 -8.18 3.79 -5.52
CA GLU A 61 -9.04 4.89 -5.97
C GLU A 61 -8.99 5.06 -7.49
N GLU A 62 -7.84 4.87 -8.14
CA GLU A 62 -7.72 4.83 -9.60
C GLU A 62 -8.48 3.65 -10.22
N THR A 63 -8.47 2.47 -9.57
CA THR A 63 -9.30 1.35 -10.04
C THR A 63 -10.81 1.60 -9.89
N LYS A 64 -11.23 2.46 -8.96
CA LYS A 64 -12.63 2.92 -8.86
C LYS A 64 -12.95 4.01 -9.88
N CYS A 65 -11.98 4.86 -10.21
CA CYS A 65 -12.10 5.85 -11.29
C CYS A 65 -11.65 5.24 -12.62
N HIS A 66 -12.52 4.48 -13.29
CA HIS A 66 -12.38 4.23 -14.72
C HIS A 66 -12.50 5.56 -15.50
N CYS A 67 -11.45 6.37 -15.50
CA CYS A 67 -11.29 7.51 -16.38
C CYS A 67 -10.69 6.98 -17.69
N HIS A 68 -11.56 6.64 -18.64
CA HIS A 68 -11.14 6.48 -20.03
C HIS A 68 -10.56 7.82 -20.49
N MET A 69 -9.44 7.78 -21.22
CA MET A 69 -8.70 8.94 -21.70
C MET A 69 -9.63 10.06 -22.22
N ALA A 70 -9.28 11.30 -21.85
CA ALA A 70 -9.94 12.58 -22.18
C ALA A 70 -10.89 13.18 -21.11
N ASN A 71 -10.25 13.76 -20.08
CA ASN A 71 -10.60 15.06 -19.52
C ASN A 71 -11.97 15.28 -18.84
N ARG A 72 -12.61 14.23 -18.33
CA ARG A 72 -13.79 14.41 -17.45
C ARG A 72 -13.98 13.24 -16.50
N CYS A 73 -13.18 13.18 -15.44
CA CYS A 73 -13.51 12.33 -14.29
C CYS A 73 -14.69 12.98 -13.55
N ARG A 74 -15.83 12.30 -13.48
CA ARG A 74 -16.95 12.70 -12.63
C ARG A 74 -17.15 11.58 -11.61
N CYS A 75 -16.83 11.89 -10.36
CA CYS A 75 -17.14 11.05 -9.20
C CYS A 75 -18.65 11.02 -8.94
#